data_AF-A0A0Q8QD16-F1
#
_entry.id   AF-A0A0Q8QD16-F1
#
_cell.length_a   1.000
_cell.length_b   1.000
_cell.length_c   1.000
_cell.angle_alpha   90.00
_cell.angle_beta   90.00
_cell.angle_gamma   90.00
#
_symmetry.space_group_name_H-M   'P 1'
#
loop_
_entity.id
_entity.type
_entity.pdbx_description
1 polymer ?
#
loop_
_entity_poly.entity_id
_entity_poly.type
_entity_poly.pdbx_seq_one_letter_code
_entity_poly.pdbx_strand_id
1 'polypeptide(L)'
;MDELVQTLAVPELINILAPGRRRALRHWRPAALLLAACIALYGGWQLARPAVVNQLAAAFSPALEDQLGQGMLRQLEMQALKPSELAETHRARISAAFTSLQAPHEGAPRHRLLFRSSRLGAAAFTLPSGDIILTDSLVLALPDDGAVLAVLAHELGHQQQRHMLRRLAQEAMLPAAVGVVLGDTSWLAASMAARAPHLEWPQQAEIEADKYAADLLEHNGLSLRLLTEVQEALSGASGTAGAERAYLAIHAPCAERLAQQLERSAL
;
A
#
# COMPACT_ATOMS: atom_id res chain seq x y z
N MET A 1 6.51 96.43 9.35
CA MET A 1 5.06 96.68 9.50
C MET A 1 4.55 96.90 8.10
N ASP A 2 3.85 96.02 7.42
CA ASP A 2 3.12 94.77 7.67
C ASP A 2 3.04 94.13 6.26
N GLU A 3 2.81 92.86 5.97
CA GLU A 3 2.24 91.74 6.70
C GLU A 3 2.60 90.50 5.87
N LEU A 4 2.96 89.43 6.56
CA LEU A 4 3.29 88.12 5.99
C LEU A 4 2.01 87.42 5.52
N VAL A 5 1.73 87.41 4.21
CA VAL A 5 0.81 86.44 3.62
C VAL A 5 1.63 85.29 3.03
N GLN A 6 1.94 84.32 3.88
CA GLN A 6 2.36 82.99 3.45
C GLN A 6 1.18 82.35 2.69
N THR A 7 1.21 82.43 1.37
CA THR A 7 0.48 81.50 0.51
C THR A 7 1.06 80.11 0.70
N LEU A 8 0.40 79.28 1.51
CA LEU A 8 0.57 77.83 1.52
C LEU A 8 0.09 77.27 0.18
N ALA A 9 0.96 77.34 -0.83
CA ALA A 9 0.84 76.53 -2.01
C ALA A 9 1.12 75.10 -1.60
N VAL A 10 0.05 74.31 -1.43
CA VAL A 10 0.13 72.85 -1.54
C VAL A 10 -0.14 72.51 -3.00
N PRO A 11 0.90 72.31 -3.83
CA PRO A 11 0.73 71.43 -4.97
C PRO A 11 1.73 70.27 -4.89
N GLU A 12 1.18 69.10 -5.21
CA GLU A 12 1.93 67.93 -5.64
C GLU A 12 2.62 67.08 -4.57
N LEU A 13 1.78 66.41 -3.79
CA LEU A 13 1.96 64.97 -3.55
C LEU A 13 1.85 64.19 -4.89
N ILE A 14 2.74 64.45 -5.85
CA ILE A 14 3.00 63.53 -6.95
C ILE A 14 3.68 62.30 -6.36
N ASN A 15 2.85 61.33 -6.00
CA ASN A 15 3.00 59.92 -6.33
C ASN A 15 4.43 59.41 -6.56
N ILE A 16 5.27 59.39 -5.53
CA ILE A 16 6.49 58.57 -5.49
C ILE A 16 6.10 57.12 -5.16
N LEU A 17 5.26 56.51 -6.00
CA LEU A 17 5.17 55.05 -6.04
C LEU A 17 6.43 54.55 -6.75
N ALA A 18 7.41 54.17 -5.94
CA ALA A 18 8.72 53.66 -6.33
C ALA A 18 8.71 52.84 -7.64
N PRO A 19 9.65 53.07 -8.57
CA PRO A 19 9.72 52.37 -9.86
C PRO A 19 9.84 50.83 -9.75
N GLY A 20 10.17 50.31 -8.57
CA GLY A 20 10.17 48.87 -8.26
C GLY A 20 8.78 48.20 -8.26
N ARG A 21 7.71 48.93 -7.89
CA ARG A 21 6.34 48.35 -7.85
C ARG A 21 5.78 48.04 -9.24
N ARG A 22 6.15 48.80 -10.28
CA ARG A 22 5.68 48.58 -11.66
C ARG A 22 6.32 47.37 -12.33
N ARG A 23 7.55 46.98 -11.95
CA ARG A 23 8.18 45.72 -12.42
C ARG A 23 7.52 44.50 -11.79
N ALA A 24 7.27 44.52 -10.49
CA ALA A 24 6.53 43.44 -9.81
C ALA A 24 5.13 43.24 -10.40
N LEU A 25 4.43 44.33 -10.74
CA LEU A 25 3.12 44.29 -11.41
C LEU A 25 3.13 43.83 -12.88
N ARG A 26 4.30 43.71 -13.54
CA ARG A 26 4.39 43.25 -14.93
C ARG A 26 4.63 41.74 -15.04
N HIS A 27 5.18 41.11 -14.00
CA HIS A 27 5.53 39.69 -14.01
C HIS A 27 4.54 38.79 -13.26
N TRP A 28 3.56 39.33 -12.54
CA TRP A 28 2.58 38.48 -11.84
C TRP A 28 1.68 37.69 -12.78
N ARG A 29 1.34 38.22 -13.97
CA ARG A 29 0.51 37.50 -14.96
C ARG A 29 1.21 36.27 -15.53
N PRO A 30 2.44 36.34 -16.08
CA PRO A 30 3.14 35.15 -16.53
C PRO A 30 3.48 34.20 -15.38
N ALA A 31 3.78 34.72 -14.17
CA ALA A 31 3.99 33.88 -13.00
C ALA A 31 2.71 33.12 -12.57
N ALA A 32 1.55 33.79 -12.58
CA ALA A 32 0.26 33.17 -12.27
C ALA A 32 -0.15 32.15 -13.34
N LEU A 33 0.11 32.43 -14.62
CA LEU A 33 -0.12 31.47 -15.72
C LEU A 33 0.80 30.26 -15.60
N LEU A 34 2.08 30.45 -15.27
CA LEU A 34 3.01 29.35 -15.02
C LEU A 34 2.57 28.51 -13.82
N LEU A 35 2.17 29.15 -12.73
CA LEU A 35 1.65 28.45 -11.54
C LEU A 35 0.38 27.66 -11.88
N ALA A 36 -0.56 28.26 -12.60
CA ALA A 36 -1.78 27.59 -13.04
C ALA A 36 -1.46 26.40 -13.97
N ALA A 37 -0.49 26.55 -14.88
CA ALA A 37 -0.01 25.46 -15.72
C ALA A 37 0.63 24.34 -14.89
N CYS A 38 1.47 24.66 -13.90
CA CYS A 38 2.04 23.67 -13.00
C CYS A 38 0.96 22.92 -12.19
N ILE A 39 -0.04 23.64 -11.68
CA ILE A 39 -1.17 23.03 -10.96
C ILE A 39 -1.99 22.14 -11.90
N ALA A 40 -2.28 22.60 -13.12
CA ALA A 40 -3.02 21.84 -14.11
C ALA A 40 -2.25 20.57 -14.53
N LEU A 41 -0.94 20.66 -14.76
CA LEU A 41 -0.07 19.53 -15.07
C LEU A 41 -0.01 18.54 -13.91
N TYR A 42 0.17 19.04 -12.68
CA TYR A 42 0.17 18.19 -11.49
C TYR A 42 -1.18 17.51 -11.30
N GLY A 43 -2.29 18.24 -11.38
CA GLY A 43 -3.64 17.67 -11.29
C GLY A 43 -3.91 16.62 -12.39
N GLY A 44 -3.53 16.92 -13.63
CA GLY A 44 -3.62 15.98 -14.74
C GLY A 44 -2.79 14.72 -14.51
N TRP A 45 -1.56 14.85 -13.98
CA TRP A 45 -0.72 13.72 -13.60
C TRP A 45 -1.36 12.86 -12.51
N GLN A 46 -1.89 13.48 -11.45
CA GLN A 46 -2.54 12.74 -10.35
C GLN A 46 -3.74 11.94 -10.83
N LEU A 47 -4.50 12.45 -11.81
CA LEU A 47 -5.62 11.74 -12.44
C LEU A 47 -5.17 10.61 -13.38
N ALA A 48 -4.11 10.82 -14.15
CA ALA A 48 -3.59 9.82 -15.08
C ALA A 48 -2.81 8.70 -14.37
N ARG A 49 -2.17 8.99 -13.24
CA ARG A 49 -1.24 8.09 -12.53
C ARG A 49 -1.83 6.69 -12.26
N PRO A 50 -3.06 6.51 -11.72
CA PRO A 50 -3.60 5.17 -11.49
C PRO A 50 -3.71 4.34 -12.76
N ALA A 51 -4.14 4.94 -13.88
CA ALA A 51 -4.25 4.26 -15.16
C ALA A 51 -2.88 3.86 -15.72
N VAL A 52 -1.87 4.71 -15.57
CA VAL A 52 -0.49 4.39 -15.97
C VAL A 52 0.06 3.25 -15.13
N VAL A 53 -0.11 3.30 -13.81
CA VAL A 53 0.33 2.25 -12.88
C VAL A 53 -0.33 0.92 -13.20
N ASN A 54 -1.64 0.89 -13.46
CA ASN A 54 -2.37 -0.33 -13.78
C ASN A 54 -1.88 -0.95 -15.11
N GLN A 55 -1.62 -0.12 -16.12
CA GLN A 55 -1.06 -0.58 -17.40
C GLN A 55 0.34 -1.16 -17.22
N LEU A 56 1.21 -0.46 -16.48
CA LEU A 56 2.55 -0.95 -16.18
C LEU A 56 2.49 -2.26 -15.41
N ALA A 57 1.67 -2.34 -14.35
CA ALA A 57 1.48 -3.56 -13.56
C ALA A 57 0.96 -4.73 -14.38
N ALA A 58 0.06 -4.50 -15.36
CA ALA A 58 -0.43 -5.52 -16.28
C ALA A 58 0.63 -5.97 -17.31
N ALA A 59 1.63 -5.13 -17.58
CA ALA A 59 2.72 -5.44 -18.51
C ALA A 59 3.85 -6.29 -17.90
N PHE A 60 3.82 -6.56 -16.58
CA PHE A 60 4.79 -7.46 -15.95
C PHE A 60 4.62 -8.87 -16.52
N SER A 61 5.70 -9.40 -17.09
CA SER A 61 5.72 -10.80 -17.52
C SER A 61 5.82 -11.74 -16.30
N PRO A 62 5.29 -12.98 -16.37
CA PRO A 62 5.42 -13.94 -15.27
C PRO A 62 6.87 -14.17 -14.82
N ALA A 63 7.81 -14.19 -15.77
CA ALA A 63 9.24 -14.34 -15.46
C ALA A 63 9.79 -13.15 -14.64
N LEU A 64 9.32 -11.93 -14.91
CA LEU A 64 9.71 -10.75 -14.14
C LEU A 64 9.07 -10.75 -12.75
N GLU A 65 7.80 -11.18 -12.64
CA GLU A 65 7.12 -11.36 -11.35
C GLU A 65 7.89 -12.33 -10.46
N ASP A 66 8.31 -13.48 -11.02
CA ASP A 66 9.13 -14.48 -10.32
C ASP A 66 10.50 -13.93 -9.89
N GLN A 67 11.18 -13.20 -10.79
CA GLN A 67 12.49 -12.59 -10.48
C GLN A 67 12.39 -11.59 -9.33
N LEU A 68 11.38 -10.71 -9.36
CA LEU A 68 11.15 -9.71 -8.32
C LEU A 68 10.75 -10.37 -7.00
N GLY A 69 9.85 -11.36 -7.04
CA GLY A 69 9.44 -12.12 -5.86
C GLY A 69 10.61 -12.85 -5.20
N GLN A 70 11.42 -13.57 -5.97
CA GLN A 70 12.61 -14.26 -5.44
C GLN A 70 13.68 -13.28 -4.94
N GLY A 71 13.85 -12.13 -5.60
CA GLY A 71 14.72 -11.06 -5.13
C GLY A 71 14.27 -10.51 -3.77
N MET A 72 12.97 -10.22 -3.63
CA MET A 72 12.37 -9.72 -2.39
C MET A 72 12.48 -10.76 -1.27
N LEU A 73 12.16 -12.03 -1.55
CA LEU A 73 12.26 -13.12 -0.57
C LEU A 73 13.68 -13.25 -0.04
N ARG A 74 14.69 -13.29 -0.92
CA ARG A 74 16.10 -13.36 -0.51
C ARG A 74 16.50 -12.19 0.37
N GLN A 75 16.07 -10.97 0.03
CA GLN A 75 16.36 -9.80 0.84
C GLN A 75 15.72 -9.88 2.23
N LEU A 76 14.47 -10.34 2.30
CA LEU A 76 13.76 -10.53 3.57
C LEU A 76 14.39 -11.64 4.43
N GLU A 77 14.83 -12.73 3.82
CA GLU A 77 15.56 -13.81 4.51
C GLU A 77 16.92 -13.36 5.05
N MET A 78 17.62 -12.46 4.37
CA MET A 78 18.86 -11.87 4.88
C MET A 78 18.62 -10.92 6.07
N GLN A 79 17.49 -10.20 6.07
CA GLN A 79 17.26 -9.11 7.02
C GLN A 79 16.44 -9.52 8.25
N ALA A 80 15.39 -10.33 8.05
CA ALA A 80 14.34 -10.47 9.06
C ALA A 80 13.68 -11.84 9.16
N LEU A 81 13.65 -12.64 8.08
CA LEU A 81 12.98 -13.94 8.03
C LEU A 81 13.94 -15.09 8.33
N LYS A 82 13.46 -16.06 9.09
CA LYS A 82 14.14 -17.31 9.43
C LYS A 82 13.23 -18.51 9.14
N PRO A 83 13.78 -19.73 9.08
CA PRO A 83 12.96 -20.93 9.05
C PRO A 83 11.90 -20.93 10.16
N SER A 84 10.71 -21.44 9.85
CA SER A 84 9.62 -21.52 10.82
C SER A 84 9.97 -22.47 11.97
N GLU A 85 9.53 -22.09 13.16
CA GLU A 85 9.64 -22.85 14.41
C GLU A 85 8.31 -23.57 14.74
N LEU A 86 7.26 -23.37 13.95
CA LEU A 86 6.00 -24.09 14.10
C LEU A 86 6.17 -25.58 13.81
N ALA A 87 5.47 -26.40 14.60
CA ALA A 87 5.42 -27.85 14.40
C ALA A 87 5.00 -28.19 12.97
N GLU A 88 5.68 -29.16 12.35
CA GLU A 88 5.40 -29.59 10.98
C GLU A 88 3.94 -30.01 10.79
N THR A 89 3.36 -30.67 11.80
CA THR A 89 1.95 -31.08 11.79
C THR A 89 0.99 -29.89 11.73
N HIS A 90 1.32 -28.78 12.40
CA HIS A 90 0.51 -27.55 12.35
C HIS A 90 0.63 -26.87 10.99
N ARG A 91 1.85 -26.73 10.47
CA ARG A 91 2.09 -26.16 9.13
C ARG A 91 1.41 -26.96 8.03
N ALA A 92 1.49 -28.29 8.10
CA ALA A 92 0.84 -29.18 7.15
C ALA A 92 -0.69 -29.07 7.19
N ARG A 93 -1.28 -28.96 8.39
CA ARG A 93 -2.73 -28.77 8.57
C ARG A 93 -3.23 -27.48 7.94
N ILE A 94 -2.59 -26.33 8.23
CA ILE A 94 -2.94 -25.04 7.63
C ILE A 94 -2.74 -25.09 6.11
N SER A 95 -1.61 -25.63 5.65
CA SER A 95 -1.31 -25.74 4.21
C SER A 95 -2.34 -26.58 3.46
N ALA A 96 -2.76 -27.72 4.04
CA ALA A 96 -3.75 -28.59 3.45
C ALA A 96 -5.13 -27.92 3.39
N ALA A 97 -5.55 -27.26 4.48
CA ALA A 97 -6.80 -26.52 4.52
C ALA A 97 -6.81 -25.38 3.49
N PHE A 98 -5.72 -24.61 3.41
CA PHE A 98 -5.59 -23.52 2.44
C PHE A 98 -5.60 -24.02 0.99
N THR A 99 -4.87 -25.09 0.70
CA THR A 99 -4.83 -25.71 -0.64
C THR A 99 -6.19 -26.30 -1.05
N SER A 100 -7.03 -26.68 -0.09
CA SER A 100 -8.37 -27.20 -0.36
C SER A 100 -9.39 -26.13 -0.76
N LEU A 101 -9.07 -24.85 -0.57
CA LEU A 101 -9.95 -23.75 -0.96
C LEU A 101 -10.08 -23.66 -2.48
N GLN A 102 -11.31 -23.66 -2.96
CA GLN A 102 -11.65 -23.48 -4.36
C GLN A 102 -11.81 -21.99 -4.67
N ALA A 103 -11.21 -21.54 -5.75
CA ALA A 103 -11.29 -20.14 -6.14
C ALA A 103 -12.73 -19.76 -6.54
N PRO A 104 -13.24 -18.59 -6.10
CA PRO A 104 -14.59 -18.15 -6.42
C PRO A 104 -14.78 -17.77 -7.89
N HIS A 105 -13.68 -17.54 -8.62
CA HIS A 105 -13.66 -17.11 -10.02
C HIS A 105 -12.51 -17.79 -10.78
N GLU A 106 -12.63 -17.87 -12.12
CA GLU A 106 -11.53 -18.33 -12.98
C GLU A 106 -10.32 -17.37 -12.89
N GLY A 107 -9.12 -17.92 -13.11
CA GLY A 107 -7.89 -17.13 -13.16
C GLY A 107 -7.25 -16.86 -11.80
N ALA A 108 -7.53 -17.69 -10.80
CA ALA A 108 -6.89 -17.60 -9.49
C ALA A 108 -5.36 -17.60 -9.61
N PRO A 109 -4.66 -16.70 -8.89
CA PRO A 109 -3.22 -16.60 -9.00
C PRO A 109 -2.54 -17.85 -8.45
N ARG A 110 -1.43 -18.22 -9.08
CA ARG A 110 -0.50 -19.17 -8.49
C ARG A 110 -0.04 -18.62 -7.15
N HIS A 111 -0.03 -19.49 -6.15
CA HIS A 111 0.40 -19.12 -4.81
C HIS A 111 1.16 -20.26 -4.15
N ARG A 112 2.03 -19.90 -3.22
CA ARG A 112 2.75 -20.86 -2.37
C ARG A 112 2.86 -20.28 -0.96
N LEU A 113 2.40 -21.04 0.02
CA LEU A 113 2.45 -20.63 1.41
C LEU A 113 3.84 -20.88 2.01
N LEU A 114 4.44 -19.85 2.59
CA LEU A 114 5.76 -19.88 3.21
C LEU A 114 5.67 -19.46 4.68
N PHE A 115 5.77 -20.44 5.59
CA PHE A 115 5.88 -20.17 7.02
C PHE A 115 7.28 -19.66 7.37
N ARG A 116 7.36 -18.63 8.21
CA ARG A 116 8.63 -18.02 8.64
C ARG A 116 8.58 -17.56 10.10
N SER A 117 9.63 -17.85 10.86
CA SER A 117 9.91 -17.09 12.08
C SER A 117 10.45 -15.71 11.67
N SER A 118 10.03 -14.64 12.32
CA SER A 118 10.34 -13.29 11.88
C SER A 118 10.56 -12.31 13.01
N ARG A 119 11.59 -11.48 12.88
CA ARG A 119 11.80 -10.32 13.77
C ARG A 119 10.82 -9.17 13.48
N LEU A 120 10.06 -9.24 12.39
CA LEU A 120 9.08 -8.23 12.01
C LEU A 120 7.83 -8.26 12.91
N GLY A 121 7.63 -9.32 13.71
CA GLY A 121 6.40 -9.51 14.49
C GLY A 121 5.37 -10.34 13.73
N ALA A 122 4.11 -10.26 14.15
CA ALA A 122 2.98 -10.95 13.53
C ALA A 122 2.64 -10.24 12.22
N ALA A 123 2.92 -10.88 11.08
CA ALA A 123 2.72 -10.32 9.76
C ALA A 123 2.37 -11.43 8.76
N ALA A 124 1.57 -11.06 7.76
CA ALA A 124 1.43 -11.80 6.53
C ALA A 124 1.47 -10.80 5.38
N PHE A 125 2.01 -11.21 4.24
CA PHE A 125 1.98 -10.42 3.02
C PHE A 125 2.33 -11.29 1.81
N THR A 126 1.81 -10.91 0.64
CA THR A 126 2.08 -11.61 -0.62
C THR A 126 3.18 -10.94 -1.45
N LEU A 127 4.10 -11.75 -1.95
CA LEU A 127 5.15 -11.34 -2.88
C LEU A 127 4.64 -11.33 -4.33
N PRO A 128 5.31 -10.59 -5.25
CA PRO A 128 4.96 -10.58 -6.67
C PRO A 128 4.85 -11.96 -7.32
N SER A 129 5.68 -12.91 -6.91
CA SER A 129 5.70 -14.30 -7.39
C SER A 129 4.48 -15.13 -6.95
N GLY A 130 3.64 -14.61 -6.05
CA GLY A 130 2.55 -15.35 -5.42
C GLY A 130 2.98 -16.13 -4.17
N ASP A 131 4.23 -16.03 -3.75
CA ASP A 131 4.65 -16.52 -2.45
C ASP A 131 3.96 -15.70 -1.35
N ILE A 132 3.16 -16.35 -0.52
CA ILE A 132 2.51 -15.74 0.65
C ILE A 132 3.37 -16.04 1.86
N ILE A 133 3.91 -15.00 2.49
CA ILE A 133 4.67 -15.13 3.72
C ILE A 133 3.70 -15.07 4.88
N LEU A 134 3.75 -16.06 5.78
CA LEU A 134 2.96 -16.10 7.01
C LEU A 134 3.91 -16.29 8.18
N THR A 135 3.94 -15.32 9.11
CA THR A 135 4.85 -15.42 10.26
C THR A 135 4.27 -16.29 11.37
N ASP A 136 5.15 -17.02 12.06
CA ASP A 136 4.77 -17.90 13.17
C ASP A 136 4.05 -17.13 14.29
N SER A 137 4.51 -15.92 14.58
CA SER A 137 3.90 -15.00 15.55
C SER A 137 2.47 -14.60 15.17
N LEU A 138 2.14 -14.50 13.87
CA LEU A 138 0.76 -14.23 13.46
C LEU A 138 -0.12 -15.46 13.65
N VAL A 139 0.38 -16.65 13.29
CA VAL A 139 -0.35 -17.90 13.54
C VAL A 139 -0.67 -18.08 15.02
N LEU A 140 0.25 -17.72 15.91
CA LEU A 140 0.07 -17.82 17.37
C LEU A 140 -0.80 -16.71 17.96
N ALA A 141 -0.93 -15.56 17.29
CA ALA A 141 -1.77 -14.45 17.74
C ALA A 141 -3.25 -14.63 17.35
N LEU A 142 -3.53 -15.47 16.35
CA LEU A 142 -4.88 -15.74 15.88
C LEU A 142 -5.55 -16.84 16.72
N PRO A 143 -6.88 -16.78 16.90
CA PRO A 143 -7.60 -17.69 17.80
C PRO A 143 -7.61 -19.14 17.32
N ASP A 144 -7.67 -19.36 16.01
CA ASP A 144 -7.67 -20.69 15.40
C ASP A 144 -7.23 -20.66 13.92
N ASP A 145 -7.16 -21.84 13.31
CA ASP A 145 -6.80 -22.01 11.90
C ASP A 145 -7.82 -21.39 10.94
N GLY A 146 -9.08 -21.24 11.32
CA GLY A 146 -10.09 -20.55 10.51
C GLY A 146 -9.76 -19.07 10.36
N ALA A 147 -9.35 -18.42 11.44
CA ALA A 147 -8.84 -17.05 11.40
C ALA A 147 -7.55 -16.93 10.56
N VAL A 148 -6.67 -17.94 10.61
CA VAL A 148 -5.50 -18.00 9.71
C VAL A 148 -5.93 -18.09 8.25
N LEU A 149 -6.93 -18.92 7.92
CA LEU A 149 -7.45 -19.02 6.56
C LEU A 149 -8.08 -17.70 6.08
N ALA A 150 -8.73 -16.95 6.96
CA ALA A 150 -9.27 -15.62 6.62
C ALA A 150 -8.15 -14.61 6.28
N VAL A 151 -7.04 -14.60 7.03
CA VAL A 151 -5.85 -13.82 6.66
C VAL A 151 -5.29 -14.25 5.32
N LEU A 152 -5.16 -15.56 5.07
CA LEU A 152 -4.64 -16.07 3.81
C LEU A 152 -5.57 -15.76 2.61
N ALA A 153 -6.89 -15.75 2.84
CA ALA A 153 -7.88 -15.33 1.86
C ALA A 153 -7.73 -13.84 1.50
N HIS A 154 -7.48 -12.99 2.50
CA HIS A 154 -7.15 -11.58 2.32
C HIS A 154 -5.88 -11.38 1.51
N GLU A 155 -4.82 -12.12 1.84
CA GLU A 155 -3.55 -12.09 1.11
C GLU A 155 -3.69 -12.53 -0.35
N LEU A 156 -4.47 -13.57 -0.61
CA LEU A 156 -4.83 -13.95 -1.98
C LEU A 156 -5.57 -12.83 -2.72
N GLY A 157 -6.40 -12.04 -2.04
CA GLY A 157 -7.04 -10.86 -2.59
C GLY A 157 -6.02 -9.83 -3.09
N HIS A 158 -4.98 -9.54 -2.31
CA HIS A 158 -3.89 -8.67 -2.77
C HIS A 158 -3.17 -9.21 -4.00
N GLN A 159 -2.98 -10.53 -4.06
CA GLN A 159 -2.34 -11.17 -5.21
C GLN A 159 -3.23 -11.16 -6.45
N GLN A 160 -4.51 -11.50 -6.30
CA GLN A 160 -5.51 -11.47 -7.37
C GLN A 160 -5.60 -10.09 -8.02
N GLN A 161 -5.53 -9.04 -7.20
CA GLN A 161 -5.61 -7.66 -7.67
C GLN A 161 -4.25 -7.07 -8.08
N ARG A 162 -3.17 -7.87 -7.99
CA ARG A 162 -1.80 -7.47 -8.36
C ARG A 162 -1.33 -6.22 -7.60
N HIS A 163 -1.76 -6.06 -6.34
CA HIS A 163 -1.49 -4.85 -5.56
C HIS A 163 0.01 -4.58 -5.39
N MET A 164 0.81 -5.62 -5.15
CA MET A 164 2.27 -5.50 -5.05
C MET A 164 2.91 -5.09 -6.38
N LEU A 165 2.42 -5.58 -7.52
CA LEU A 165 2.91 -5.16 -8.83
C LEU A 165 2.55 -3.71 -9.15
N ARG A 166 1.36 -3.25 -8.75
CA ARG A 166 0.98 -1.82 -8.83
C ARG A 166 1.93 -0.96 -7.97
N ARG A 167 2.32 -1.42 -6.78
CA ARG A 167 3.32 -0.74 -5.93
C ARG A 167 4.71 -0.71 -6.58
N LEU A 168 5.17 -1.83 -7.11
CA LEU A 168 6.45 -1.91 -7.80
C LEU A 168 6.49 -1.03 -9.05
N ALA A 169 5.39 -0.97 -9.81
CA ALA A 169 5.25 -0.06 -10.94
C ALA A 169 5.35 1.41 -10.49
N GLN A 170 4.71 1.78 -9.37
CA GLN A 170 4.83 3.13 -8.81
C GLN A 170 6.28 3.47 -8.41
N GLU A 171 6.98 2.54 -7.75
CA GLU A 171 8.38 2.72 -7.36
C GLU A 171 9.31 2.82 -8.57
N ALA A 172 9.07 2.01 -9.61
CA ALA A 172 9.82 2.05 -10.86
C ALA A 172 9.61 3.34 -11.67
N MET A 173 8.57 4.12 -11.39
CA MET A 173 8.33 5.43 -12.04
C MET A 173 9.15 6.57 -11.40
N LEU A 174 9.82 6.34 -10.27
CA LEU A 174 10.64 7.37 -9.63
C LEU A 174 11.89 7.68 -10.48
N PRO A 175 12.34 8.95 -10.57
CA PRO A 175 13.51 9.33 -11.37
C PRO A 175 14.82 8.59 -11.04
N ALA A 176 14.89 7.96 -9.85
CA ALA A 176 16.01 7.10 -9.44
C ALA A 176 16.03 5.72 -10.14
N ALA A 177 15.00 5.36 -10.91
CA ALA A 177 14.80 4.02 -11.49
C ALA A 177 15.53 3.78 -12.83
N VAL A 178 16.67 4.43 -13.07
CA VAL A 178 17.46 4.28 -14.31
C VAL A 178 17.94 2.84 -14.53
N GLY A 179 18.11 2.05 -13.45
CA GLY A 179 18.60 0.67 -13.51
C GLY A 179 17.67 -0.34 -14.19
N VAL A 180 16.34 -0.08 -14.24
CA VAL A 180 15.37 -1.00 -14.86
C VAL A 180 15.57 -1.10 -16.37
N VAL A 181 16.04 -0.02 -17.01
CA VAL A 181 16.33 0.01 -18.46
C VAL A 181 17.47 -0.94 -18.84
N LEU A 182 18.37 -1.24 -17.90
CA LEU A 182 19.50 -2.14 -18.12
C LEU A 182 19.21 -3.60 -17.72
N GLY A 183 17.97 -3.92 -17.33
CA GLY A 183 17.55 -5.26 -16.94
C GLY A 183 17.98 -5.70 -15.54
N ASP A 184 18.61 -4.82 -14.75
CA ASP A 184 18.91 -5.09 -13.34
C ASP A 184 17.75 -4.62 -12.46
N THR A 185 16.99 -5.60 -11.95
CA THR A 185 15.84 -5.39 -11.07
C THR A 185 16.18 -5.63 -9.60
N SER A 186 17.45 -5.93 -9.28
CA SER A 186 17.90 -6.23 -7.93
C SER A 186 17.68 -5.07 -6.97
N TRP A 187 17.89 -3.84 -7.46
CA TRP A 187 17.65 -2.63 -6.67
C TRP A 187 16.17 -2.45 -6.30
N LEU A 188 15.26 -2.79 -7.22
CA LEU A 188 13.82 -2.65 -7.02
C LEU A 188 13.29 -3.70 -6.05
N ALA A 189 13.77 -4.93 -6.17
CA ALA A 189 13.46 -5.99 -5.21
C ALA A 189 13.99 -5.65 -3.81
N ALA A 190 15.24 -5.17 -3.73
CA ALA A 190 15.85 -4.79 -2.45
C ALA A 190 15.17 -3.59 -1.80
N SER A 191 14.82 -2.56 -2.57
CA SER A 191 14.12 -1.37 -2.06
C SER A 191 12.72 -1.72 -1.55
N MET A 192 11.98 -2.55 -2.28
CA MET A 192 10.65 -2.99 -1.86
C MET A 192 10.72 -3.88 -0.62
N ALA A 193 11.64 -4.84 -0.58
CA ALA A 193 11.81 -5.71 0.60
C ALA A 193 12.17 -4.92 1.86
N ALA A 194 13.03 -3.90 1.76
CA ALA A 194 13.37 -3.03 2.88
C ALA A 194 12.17 -2.21 3.40
N ARG A 195 11.18 -1.95 2.54
CA ARG A 195 9.96 -1.19 2.89
C ARG A 195 8.76 -2.08 3.21
N ALA A 196 8.78 -3.36 2.84
CA ALA A 196 7.65 -4.29 3.03
C ALA A 196 7.09 -4.30 4.48
N PRO A 197 7.91 -4.27 5.54
CA PRO A 197 7.39 -4.20 6.93
C PRO A 197 6.64 -2.90 7.28
N HIS A 198 6.75 -1.89 6.44
CA HIS A 198 6.14 -0.55 6.60
C HIS A 198 5.22 -0.22 5.42
N LEU A 199 4.85 -1.23 4.61
CA LEU A 199 4.04 -1.03 3.43
C LEU A 199 2.57 -0.99 3.83
N GLU A 200 2.10 0.20 4.20
CA GLU A 200 0.67 0.44 4.40
C GLU A 200 -0.07 0.38 3.06
N TRP A 201 -1.09 -0.47 2.95
CA TRP A 201 -1.94 -0.51 1.76
C TRP A 201 -2.91 0.66 1.71
N PRO A 202 -3.20 1.22 0.52
CA PRO A 202 -4.26 2.21 0.39
C PRO A 202 -5.61 1.56 0.70
N GLN A 203 -6.54 2.32 1.29
CA GLN A 203 -7.86 1.82 1.69
C GLN A 203 -8.59 1.06 0.57
N GLN A 204 -8.54 1.56 -0.67
CA GLN A 204 -9.16 0.89 -1.81
C GLN A 204 -8.59 -0.52 -2.07
N ALA A 205 -7.28 -0.72 -1.86
CA ALA A 205 -6.65 -2.02 -2.03
C ALA A 205 -7.08 -3.00 -0.92
N GLU A 206 -7.24 -2.51 0.31
CA GLU A 206 -7.78 -3.33 1.40
C GLU A 206 -9.23 -3.74 1.13
N ILE A 207 -10.08 -2.83 0.64
CA ILE A 207 -11.48 -3.15 0.27
C ILE A 207 -11.52 -4.19 -0.85
N GLU A 208 -10.68 -4.05 -1.88
CA GLU A 208 -10.60 -5.02 -2.98
C GLU A 208 -10.13 -6.41 -2.49
N ALA A 209 -9.20 -6.45 -1.53
CA ALA A 209 -8.72 -7.69 -0.91
C ALA A 209 -9.77 -8.33 0.02
N ASP A 210 -10.42 -7.55 0.88
CA ASP A 210 -11.50 -7.99 1.77
C ASP A 210 -12.67 -8.58 0.97
N LYS A 211 -13.04 -7.94 -0.16
CA LYS A 211 -14.09 -8.43 -1.05
C LYS A 211 -13.76 -9.81 -1.60
N TYR A 212 -12.54 -9.99 -2.12
CA TYR A 212 -12.10 -11.28 -2.63
C TYR A 212 -12.03 -12.34 -1.53
N ALA A 213 -11.55 -11.96 -0.34
CA ALA A 213 -11.49 -12.86 0.81
C ALA A 213 -12.90 -13.36 1.19
N ALA A 214 -13.87 -12.45 1.25
CA ALA A 214 -15.25 -12.80 1.53
C ALA A 214 -15.85 -13.71 0.44
N ASP A 215 -15.62 -13.39 -0.85
CA ASP A 215 -16.05 -14.25 -1.97
C ASP A 215 -15.46 -15.67 -1.84
N LEU A 216 -14.17 -15.77 -1.50
CA LEU A 216 -13.46 -17.05 -1.33
C LEU A 216 -13.99 -17.84 -0.14
N LEU A 217 -14.22 -17.21 1.01
CA LEU A 217 -14.73 -17.87 2.21
C LEU A 217 -16.16 -18.38 1.98
N GLU A 218 -17.06 -17.55 1.46
CA GLU A 218 -18.45 -17.95 1.14
C GLU A 218 -18.50 -19.10 0.14
N HIS A 219 -17.70 -19.02 -0.94
CA HIS A 219 -17.64 -20.06 -1.97
C HIS A 219 -17.23 -21.42 -1.40
N ASN A 220 -16.44 -21.43 -0.32
CA ASN A 220 -15.98 -22.64 0.35
C ASN A 220 -16.83 -23.00 1.58
N GLY A 221 -17.97 -22.33 1.81
CA GLY A 221 -18.85 -22.59 2.95
C GLY A 221 -18.24 -22.21 4.30
N LEU A 222 -17.25 -21.32 4.31
CA LEU A 222 -16.62 -20.81 5.52
C LEU A 222 -17.34 -19.55 6.02
N SER A 223 -17.38 -19.39 7.34
CA SER A 223 -18.05 -18.26 7.99
C SER A 223 -17.32 -16.94 7.73
N LEU A 224 -18.06 -15.92 7.26
CA LEU A 224 -17.50 -14.56 7.13
C LEU A 224 -17.12 -13.92 8.47
N ARG A 225 -17.63 -14.42 9.59
CA ARG A 225 -17.21 -13.97 10.93
C ARG A 225 -15.71 -14.16 11.17
N LEU A 226 -15.05 -15.06 10.44
CA LEU A 226 -13.61 -15.24 10.53
C LEU A 226 -12.84 -13.94 10.19
N LEU A 227 -13.35 -13.12 9.26
CA LEU A 227 -12.73 -11.84 8.90
C LEU A 227 -12.82 -10.83 10.07
N THR A 228 -13.97 -10.77 10.74
CA THR A 228 -14.18 -9.89 11.88
C THR A 228 -13.41 -10.39 13.12
N GLU A 229 -13.33 -11.70 13.34
CA GLU A 229 -12.58 -12.33 14.42
C GLU A 229 -11.07 -12.03 14.32
N VAL A 230 -10.51 -12.02 13.11
CA VAL A 230 -9.11 -11.59 12.89
C VAL A 230 -8.93 -10.14 13.35
N GLN A 231 -9.83 -9.24 12.97
CA GLN A 231 -9.72 -7.84 13.35
C GLN A 231 -9.89 -7.63 14.86
N GLU A 232 -10.80 -8.35 15.49
CA GLU A 232 -11.01 -8.34 16.94
C GLU A 232 -9.80 -8.89 17.70
N ALA A 233 -9.24 -10.02 17.25
CA ALA A 233 -8.05 -10.63 17.86
C ALA A 233 -6.86 -9.67 17.81
N LEU A 234 -6.61 -9.05 16.66
CA LEU A 234 -5.47 -8.16 16.46
C LEU A 234 -5.68 -6.76 17.07
N SER A 235 -6.93 -6.30 17.21
CA SER A 235 -7.25 -5.01 17.84
C SER A 235 -7.37 -5.11 19.37
N GLY A 236 -7.95 -6.20 19.88
CA GLY A 236 -8.20 -6.43 21.30
C GLY A 236 -6.92 -6.65 22.12
N ALA A 237 -5.85 -7.11 21.47
CA ALA A 237 -4.55 -7.29 22.08
C ALA A 237 -3.74 -5.98 22.26
N SER A 238 -4.36 -4.82 22.01
CA SER A 238 -3.81 -3.47 22.25
C SER A 238 -3.28 -3.21 23.67
N GLY A 239 -3.50 -4.12 24.63
CA GLY A 239 -2.95 -4.05 26.00
C GLY A 239 -1.61 -4.77 26.22
N THR A 240 -1.22 -5.76 25.40
CA THR A 240 0.00 -6.56 25.65
C THR A 240 0.65 -7.05 24.36
N ALA A 241 1.92 -6.66 24.17
CA ALA A 241 2.90 -7.12 23.18
C ALA A 241 2.88 -6.44 21.78
N GLY A 242 3.99 -5.77 21.43
CA GLY A 242 4.19 -5.09 20.15
C GLY A 242 4.30 -5.99 18.90
N ALA A 243 3.92 -7.27 18.99
CA ALA A 243 3.99 -8.22 17.88
C ALA A 243 2.80 -8.08 16.91
N GLU A 244 1.57 -7.82 17.38
CA GLU A 244 0.37 -7.74 16.54
C GLU A 244 0.26 -6.44 15.73
N ARG A 245 1.02 -5.40 16.11
CA ARG A 245 1.07 -4.13 15.37
C ARG A 245 1.61 -4.28 13.96
N ALA A 246 2.42 -5.29 13.68
CA ALA A 246 3.07 -5.41 12.37
C ALA A 246 2.07 -5.74 11.25
N TYR A 247 1.11 -6.64 11.50
CA TYR A 247 0.04 -6.94 10.54
C TYR A 247 -0.85 -5.71 10.34
N LEU A 248 -1.29 -5.06 11.41
CA LEU A 248 -2.13 -3.85 11.32
C LEU A 248 -1.39 -2.64 10.74
N ALA A 249 -0.07 -2.60 10.82
CA ALA A 249 0.75 -1.59 10.16
C ALA A 249 0.85 -1.80 8.65
N ILE A 250 0.61 -3.00 8.15
CA ILE A 250 0.51 -3.27 6.70
C ILE A 250 -0.94 -3.10 6.25
N HIS A 251 -1.88 -3.64 7.05
CA HIS A 251 -3.32 -3.66 6.79
C HIS A 251 -4.05 -2.75 7.76
N ALA A 252 -4.06 -1.45 7.45
CA ALA A 252 -4.68 -0.47 8.32
C ALA A 252 -6.17 -0.78 8.54
N PRO A 253 -6.64 -0.83 9.80
CA PRO A 253 -8.05 -1.00 10.09
C PRO A 253 -8.83 0.25 9.67
N CYS A 254 -10.03 0.06 9.11
CA CYS A 254 -10.93 1.16 8.80
C CYS A 254 -12.38 0.75 9.05
N ALA A 255 -13.20 1.67 9.56
CA ALA A 255 -14.60 1.43 9.89
C ALA A 255 -15.42 0.96 8.67
N GLU A 256 -15.09 1.43 7.47
CA GLU A 256 -15.76 1.02 6.24
C GLU A 256 -15.53 -0.46 5.92
N ARG A 257 -14.33 -0.99 6.17
CA ARG A 257 -14.01 -2.42 5.98
C ARG A 257 -14.86 -3.29 6.90
N LEU A 258 -14.86 -2.95 8.18
CA LEU A 258 -15.63 -3.68 9.20
C LEU A 258 -17.13 -3.61 8.91
N ALA A 259 -17.64 -2.44 8.49
CA ALA A 259 -19.04 -2.27 8.13
C ALA A 259 -19.43 -3.18 6.94
N GLN A 260 -18.61 -3.24 5.88
CA GLN A 260 -18.87 -4.10 4.73
C GLN A 260 -18.83 -5.60 5.10
N GLN A 261 -17.87 -6.00 5.94
CA GLN A 261 -17.75 -7.38 6.40
C GLN A 261 -18.96 -7.78 7.26
N LEU A 262 -19.38 -6.92 8.18
CA LEU A 262 -20.55 -7.15 9.05
C LEU A 262 -21.84 -7.21 8.23
N GLU A 263 -22.06 -6.26 7.32
CA GLU A 263 -23.23 -6.23 6.44
C GLU A 263 -23.34 -7.52 5.63
N ARG A 264 -22.22 -7.96 5.03
CA ARG A 264 -22.19 -9.17 4.23
C ARG A 264 -22.37 -10.44 5.08
N SER A 265 -21.81 -10.48 6.29
CA SER A 265 -21.96 -11.62 7.21
C SER A 265 -23.37 -11.79 7.79
N ALA A 266 -24.21 -10.74 7.68
CA ALA A 266 -25.58 -10.74 8.17
C ALA A 266 -26.60 -11.24 7.14
N LEU A 267 -26.18 -11.43 5.89
CA LEU A 267 -26.98 -11.99 4.78
C LEU A 267 -26.90 -13.52 4.77
#